data_AF-A0A437NX76-F1
#
_entry.id   AF-A0A437NX76-F1
#
_cell.length_a   1.000
_cell.length_b   1.000
_cell.length_c   1.000
_cell.angle_alpha   90.00
_cell.angle_beta   90.00
_cell.angle_gamma   90.00
#
_symmetry.space_group_name_H-M   'P 1'
#
loop_
_entity.id
_entity.type
_entity.pdbx_description
1 polymer ?
#
loop_
_entity_poly.entity_id
_entity_poly.type
_entity_poly.pdbx_seq_one_letter_code
_entity_poly.pdbx_strand_id
1 'polypeptide(L)'
;MTEWSDFEWVVWRLEVQDPSQLAGEDPDLDERTKETMTELAGSLGCVYEHCVDTDTYSDGTPYYAWWVRLPAAEHARHDKDGIPQALGPLRQYLTTQLPDGLKWEITPDREYTVDHAGSTAMRTAYDDLIAPFERALIPLRRDGADALDPRAKVWKWEADLLVGTFDLWLCNDPDRPHTWLVVTVGLWTEPQLFDEEPAARLGHFDFTPHHPLLFLPRPPGPVTFTARAESGPFPDKSSSRTKAADAIAAAHQWTANDPAVLAERVAHDLKLLWPHLTGPERS
;
A
#
# COMPACT_ATOMS: atom_id res chain seq x y z
N MET A 1 -20.42 -6.02 12.72
CA MET A 1 -20.10 -5.93 11.28
C MET A 1 -20.19 -4.44 10.97
N THR A 2 -19.06 -3.78 10.72
CA THR A 2 -18.97 -2.34 10.47
C THR A 2 -19.79 -1.97 9.24
N GLU A 3 -20.64 -0.94 9.33
CA GLU A 3 -21.42 -0.41 8.21
C GLU A 3 -20.54 0.55 7.40
N TRP A 4 -20.84 0.77 6.11
CA TRP A 4 -20.06 1.70 5.27
C TRP A 4 -20.05 3.14 5.81
N SER A 5 -21.08 3.50 6.55
CA SER A 5 -21.25 4.78 7.25
C SER A 5 -20.21 5.03 8.35
N ASP A 6 -19.53 3.99 8.83
CA ASP A 6 -18.49 4.12 9.86
C ASP A 6 -17.14 4.56 9.29
N PHE A 7 -16.99 4.58 7.96
CA PHE A 7 -15.73 4.95 7.29
C PHE A 7 -15.79 6.38 6.73
N GLU A 8 -14.71 7.13 6.92
CA GLU A 8 -14.55 8.46 6.31
C GLU A 8 -14.46 8.38 4.77
N TRP A 9 -13.96 7.25 4.27
CA TRP A 9 -13.81 6.97 2.84
C TRP A 9 -14.27 5.55 2.53
N VAL A 10 -14.90 5.35 1.37
CA VAL A 10 -15.28 4.03 0.85
C VAL A 10 -14.66 3.86 -0.53
N VAL A 11 -13.95 2.76 -0.73
CA VAL A 11 -13.34 2.43 -2.02
C VAL A 11 -14.34 1.65 -2.85
N TRP A 12 -14.50 2.04 -4.11
CA TRP A 12 -15.35 1.38 -5.08
C TRP A 12 -14.52 0.83 -6.23
N ARG A 13 -14.84 -0.40 -6.63
CA ARG A 13 -14.27 -1.09 -7.78
C ARG A 13 -15.22 -0.98 -8.96
N LEU A 14 -14.74 -0.45 -10.07
CA LEU A 14 -15.41 -0.46 -11.36
C LEU A 14 -14.71 -1.53 -12.20
N GLU A 15 -15.36 -2.65 -12.44
CA GLU A 15 -14.80 -3.81 -13.12
C GLU A 15 -15.54 -4.06 -14.43
N VAL A 16 -14.80 -4.49 -15.44
CA VAL A 16 -15.35 -4.94 -16.72
C VAL A 16 -14.74 -6.29 -17.06
N GLN A 17 -15.58 -7.23 -17.49
CA GLN A 17 -15.13 -8.54 -17.97
C GLN A 17 -14.90 -8.48 -19.47
N ASP A 18 -13.73 -8.95 -19.92
CA ASP A 18 -13.37 -9.01 -21.33
C ASP A 18 -12.92 -10.43 -21.74
N PRO A 19 -13.86 -11.38 -21.82
CA PRO A 19 -13.55 -12.76 -22.18
C PRO A 19 -12.98 -12.92 -23.59
N SER A 20 -13.07 -11.87 -24.42
CA SER A 20 -12.61 -11.89 -25.82
C SER A 20 -11.34 -11.05 -26.04
N GLN A 21 -10.75 -10.48 -24.98
CA GLN A 21 -9.54 -9.64 -25.04
C GLN A 21 -9.63 -8.53 -26.11
N LEU A 22 -10.77 -7.87 -26.15
CA LEU A 22 -11.08 -6.84 -27.14
C LEU A 22 -10.50 -5.47 -26.80
N ALA A 23 -10.15 -5.20 -25.53
CA ALA A 23 -9.70 -3.87 -25.09
C ALA A 23 -8.27 -3.48 -25.53
N GLY A 24 -7.51 -4.44 -26.08
CA GLY A 24 -6.14 -4.27 -26.58
C GLY A 24 -5.07 -4.13 -25.49
N GLU A 25 -3.80 -4.16 -25.91
CA GLU A 25 -2.61 -4.20 -25.02
C GLU A 25 -1.61 -3.04 -25.28
N ASP A 26 -1.90 -2.06 -26.17
CA ASP A 26 -0.93 -1.00 -26.50
C ASP A 26 -1.56 0.37 -26.84
N PRO A 27 -1.36 1.42 -26.02
CA PRO A 27 -0.87 1.34 -24.65
C PRO A 27 -1.87 0.58 -23.77
N ASP A 28 -1.35 -0.02 -22.69
CA ASP A 28 -2.14 -0.70 -21.67
C ASP A 28 -3.21 0.22 -21.06
N LEU A 29 -4.27 -0.37 -20.51
CA LEU A 29 -5.43 0.36 -20.02
C LEU A 29 -5.09 1.28 -18.85
N ASP A 30 -4.18 0.90 -17.94
CA ASP A 30 -3.71 1.79 -16.88
C ASP A 30 -3.07 3.04 -17.50
N GLU A 31 -2.11 2.88 -18.40
CA GLU A 31 -1.41 4.00 -19.04
C GLU A 31 -2.38 4.92 -19.80
N ARG A 32 -3.32 4.33 -20.56
CA ARG A 32 -4.32 5.07 -21.33
C ARG A 32 -5.28 5.88 -20.45
N THR A 33 -5.65 5.37 -19.27
CA THR A 33 -6.75 5.93 -18.46
C THR A 33 -6.28 6.75 -17.27
N LYS A 34 -5.06 6.53 -16.77
CA LYS A 34 -4.57 7.05 -15.49
C LYS A 34 -4.66 8.56 -15.32
N GLU A 35 -4.15 9.34 -16.27
CA GLU A 35 -4.14 10.81 -16.17
C GLU A 35 -5.57 11.36 -16.10
N THR A 36 -6.41 10.99 -17.08
CA THR A 36 -7.80 11.49 -17.14
C THR A 36 -8.64 10.97 -15.98
N MET A 37 -8.47 9.72 -15.53
CA MET A 37 -9.16 9.19 -14.35
C MET A 37 -8.77 9.95 -13.09
N THR A 38 -7.49 10.29 -12.93
CA THR A 38 -6.99 11.07 -11.79
C THR A 38 -7.62 12.46 -11.77
N GLU A 39 -7.59 13.18 -12.89
CA GLU A 39 -8.18 14.51 -13.01
C GLU A 39 -9.70 14.50 -12.80
N LEU A 40 -10.39 13.57 -13.46
CA LEU A 40 -11.85 13.46 -13.38
C LEU A 40 -12.30 13.10 -11.97
N ALA A 41 -11.67 12.10 -11.33
CA ALA A 41 -11.97 11.74 -9.95
C ALA A 41 -11.74 12.93 -9.01
N GLY A 42 -10.61 13.62 -9.15
CA GLY A 42 -10.30 14.82 -8.37
C GLY A 42 -11.35 15.93 -8.53
N SER A 43 -11.82 16.17 -9.76
CA SER A 43 -12.88 17.16 -10.04
C SER A 43 -14.22 16.83 -9.36
N LEU A 44 -14.44 15.56 -9.05
CA LEU A 44 -15.63 15.03 -8.36
C LEU A 44 -15.43 14.91 -6.85
N GLY A 45 -14.30 15.38 -6.30
CA GLY A 45 -13.94 15.24 -4.89
C GLY A 45 -13.58 13.80 -4.48
N CYS A 46 -13.31 12.94 -5.45
CA CYS A 46 -12.91 11.54 -5.27
C CYS A 46 -11.41 11.38 -5.54
N VAL A 47 -10.85 10.23 -5.20
CA VAL A 47 -9.44 9.89 -5.47
C VAL A 47 -9.39 8.63 -6.33
N TYR A 48 -8.75 8.72 -7.50
CA TYR A 48 -8.41 7.54 -8.28
C TYR A 48 -7.21 6.84 -7.65
N GLU A 49 -7.34 5.55 -7.36
CA GLU A 49 -6.29 4.79 -6.67
C GLU A 49 -5.37 4.09 -7.69
N HIS A 50 -5.92 3.26 -8.57
CA HIS A 50 -5.17 2.52 -9.60
C HIS A 50 -6.12 1.76 -10.56
N CYS A 51 -5.52 1.25 -11.64
CA CYS A 51 -6.09 0.24 -12.53
C CYS A 51 -5.35 -1.08 -12.35
N VAL A 52 -6.06 -2.18 -12.59
CA VAL A 52 -5.47 -3.48 -12.89
C VAL A 52 -5.98 -3.90 -14.26
N ASP A 53 -5.06 -4.18 -15.17
CA ASP A 53 -5.35 -4.48 -16.57
C ASP A 53 -4.76 -5.79 -17.11
N THR A 54 -4.09 -6.57 -16.25
CA THR A 54 -3.43 -7.83 -16.61
C THR A 54 -3.97 -9.06 -15.87
N ASP A 55 -4.98 -8.87 -15.02
CA ASP A 55 -5.53 -9.93 -14.19
C ASP A 55 -6.54 -10.82 -14.94
N THR A 56 -6.66 -12.05 -14.44
CA THR A 56 -7.66 -13.03 -14.89
C THR A 56 -8.33 -13.67 -13.68
N TYR A 57 -9.61 -14.00 -13.81
CA TYR A 57 -10.28 -14.85 -12.82
C TYR A 57 -9.67 -16.26 -12.82
N SER A 58 -10.03 -17.07 -11.82
CA SER A 58 -9.56 -18.47 -11.69
C SER A 58 -9.91 -19.36 -12.89
N ASP A 59 -10.93 -18.99 -13.67
CA ASP A 59 -11.32 -19.69 -14.90
C ASP A 59 -10.56 -19.21 -16.15
N GLY A 60 -9.62 -18.27 -15.98
CA GLY A 60 -8.81 -17.69 -17.04
C GLY A 60 -9.48 -16.52 -17.77
N THR A 61 -10.69 -16.10 -17.38
CA THR A 61 -11.37 -14.96 -18.00
C THR A 61 -10.68 -13.64 -17.62
N PRO A 62 -10.20 -12.84 -18.59
CA PRO A 62 -9.61 -11.53 -18.31
C PRO A 62 -10.63 -10.53 -17.78
N TYR A 63 -10.19 -9.68 -16.88
CA TYR A 63 -10.95 -8.53 -16.42
C TYR A 63 -10.06 -7.30 -16.28
N TYR A 64 -10.69 -6.14 -16.33
CA TYR A 64 -10.04 -4.87 -16.06
C TYR A 64 -10.81 -4.17 -14.94
N ALA A 65 -10.09 -3.57 -13.99
CA ALA A 65 -10.72 -2.96 -12.83
C ALA A 65 -10.03 -1.67 -12.41
N TRP A 66 -10.84 -0.69 -12.03
CA TRP A 66 -10.39 0.61 -11.52
C TRP A 66 -10.93 0.82 -10.11
N TRP A 67 -10.07 1.26 -9.19
CA TRP A 67 -10.46 1.58 -7.82
C TRP A 67 -10.52 3.09 -7.63
N VAL A 68 -11.63 3.55 -7.05
CA VAL A 68 -11.88 4.95 -6.77
C VAL A 68 -12.33 5.09 -5.33
N ARG A 69 -11.64 5.93 -4.56
CA ARG A 69 -11.94 6.21 -3.18
C ARG A 69 -12.85 7.44 -3.08
N LEU A 70 -14.01 7.26 -2.47
CA LEU A 70 -15.06 8.27 -2.33
C LEU A 70 -15.12 8.73 -0.87
N PRO A 71 -15.21 10.04 -0.58
CA PRO A 71 -15.47 10.50 0.77
C PRO A 71 -16.89 10.09 1.17
N ALA A 72 -17.14 9.91 2.47
CA ALA A 72 -18.42 9.46 3.00
C ALA A 72 -19.63 10.26 2.46
N ALA A 73 -19.44 11.57 2.26
CA ALA A 73 -20.46 12.45 1.71
C ALA A 73 -20.83 12.14 0.25
N GLU A 74 -19.85 11.78 -0.60
CA GLU A 74 -20.12 11.38 -1.99
C GLU A 74 -20.59 9.93 -2.07
N HIS A 75 -20.06 9.04 -1.24
CA HIS A 75 -20.55 7.67 -1.13
C HIS A 75 -22.05 7.63 -0.78
N ALA A 76 -22.52 8.48 0.14
CA ALA A 76 -23.92 8.51 0.56
C ALA A 76 -24.90 8.95 -0.56
N ARG A 77 -24.43 9.64 -1.59
CA ARG A 77 -25.26 10.15 -2.69
C ARG A 77 -25.44 9.10 -3.78
N HIS A 78 -26.38 8.19 -3.58
CA HIS A 78 -26.65 7.12 -4.52
C HIS A 78 -27.61 7.54 -5.65
N ASP A 79 -27.46 6.93 -6.81
CA ASP A 79 -28.44 6.95 -7.89
C ASP A 79 -29.58 5.95 -7.64
N LYS A 80 -30.46 5.79 -8.62
CA LYS A 80 -31.61 4.87 -8.56
C LYS A 80 -31.21 3.39 -8.48
N ASP A 81 -29.99 3.05 -8.89
CA ASP A 81 -29.46 1.69 -8.94
C ASP A 81 -28.61 1.39 -7.69
N GLY A 82 -28.54 2.33 -6.74
CA GLY A 82 -27.81 2.18 -5.49
C GLY A 82 -26.30 2.39 -5.63
N ILE A 83 -25.85 3.04 -6.72
CA ILE A 83 -24.44 3.34 -6.99
C ILE A 83 -24.17 4.81 -6.68
N PRO A 84 -23.05 5.19 -6.04
CA PRO A 84 -22.71 6.58 -5.82
C PRO A 84 -22.67 7.37 -7.13
N GLN A 85 -23.37 8.50 -7.17
CA GLN A 85 -23.56 9.32 -8.38
C GLN A 85 -22.22 9.79 -8.98
N ALA A 86 -21.20 9.99 -8.14
CA ALA A 86 -19.85 10.36 -8.57
C ALA A 86 -19.19 9.30 -9.48
N LEU A 87 -19.63 8.04 -9.44
CA LEU A 87 -19.09 6.99 -10.31
C LEU A 87 -19.64 7.04 -11.75
N GLY A 88 -20.76 7.73 -11.97
CA GLY A 88 -21.39 7.84 -13.28
C GLY A 88 -20.47 8.44 -14.35
N PRO A 89 -19.92 9.66 -14.15
CA PRO A 89 -18.99 10.28 -15.11
C PRO A 89 -17.72 9.45 -15.33
N LEU A 90 -17.17 8.84 -14.28
CA LEU A 90 -15.97 7.99 -14.35
C LEU A 90 -16.23 6.77 -15.23
N ARG A 91 -17.34 6.05 -14.98
CA ARG A 91 -17.77 4.92 -15.81
C ARG A 91 -18.02 5.35 -17.26
N GLN A 92 -18.64 6.51 -17.48
CA GLN A 92 -18.91 7.02 -18.82
C GLN A 92 -17.61 7.24 -19.60
N TYR A 93 -16.61 7.87 -18.98
CA TYR A 93 -15.28 8.01 -19.59
C TYR A 93 -14.65 6.66 -19.89
N LEU A 94 -14.59 5.74 -18.92
CA LEU A 94 -14.00 4.42 -19.15
C LEU A 94 -14.71 3.63 -20.25
N THR A 95 -16.03 3.80 -20.40
CA THR A 95 -16.79 3.19 -21.48
C THR A 95 -16.33 3.68 -22.86
N THR A 96 -15.85 4.93 -23.00
CA THR A 96 -15.28 5.40 -24.28
C THR A 96 -13.91 4.82 -24.58
N GLN A 97 -13.25 4.22 -23.58
CA GLN A 97 -11.95 3.57 -23.69
C GLN A 97 -12.07 2.07 -23.94
N LEU A 98 -13.29 1.54 -24.00
CA LEU A 98 -13.56 0.11 -24.05
C LEU A 98 -14.49 -0.21 -25.24
N PRO A 99 -14.40 -1.43 -25.79
CA PRO A 99 -15.35 -1.92 -26.79
C PRO A 99 -16.80 -1.92 -26.27
N ASP A 100 -17.74 -1.72 -27.19
CA ASP A 100 -19.16 -1.80 -26.88
C ASP A 100 -19.56 -3.22 -26.44
N GLY A 101 -20.54 -3.29 -25.52
CA GLY A 101 -21.17 -4.55 -25.13
C GLY A 101 -20.48 -5.30 -23.99
N LEU A 102 -19.38 -4.79 -23.44
CA LEU A 102 -18.77 -5.36 -22.24
C LEU A 102 -19.64 -5.17 -20.99
N LYS A 103 -19.60 -6.14 -20.09
CA LYS A 103 -20.41 -6.16 -18.87
C LYS A 103 -19.67 -5.49 -17.73
N TRP A 104 -20.30 -4.48 -17.13
CA TRP A 104 -19.81 -3.79 -15.95
C TRP A 104 -20.28 -4.42 -14.65
N GLU A 105 -19.40 -4.48 -13.68
CA GLU A 105 -19.69 -4.75 -12.27
C GLU A 105 -19.12 -3.59 -11.44
N ILE A 106 -19.97 -2.93 -10.65
CA ILE A 106 -19.57 -1.76 -9.85
C ILE A 106 -19.98 -2.05 -8.42
N THR A 107 -18.99 -2.26 -7.55
CA THR A 107 -19.21 -2.73 -6.18
C THR A 107 -18.29 -2.02 -5.20
N PRO A 108 -18.71 -1.81 -3.93
CA PRO A 108 -17.82 -1.32 -2.89
C PRO A 108 -16.78 -2.40 -2.56
N ASP A 109 -15.52 -2.01 -2.46
CA ASP A 109 -14.41 -2.88 -2.11
C ASP A 109 -14.15 -2.80 -0.60
N ARG A 110 -14.55 -3.86 0.11
CA ARG A 110 -14.40 -3.95 1.56
C ARG A 110 -12.94 -4.01 1.99
N GLU A 111 -12.14 -4.79 1.28
CA GLU A 111 -10.75 -5.02 1.64
C GLU A 111 -9.98 -3.72 1.55
N TYR A 112 -10.06 -3.02 0.41
CA TYR A 112 -9.40 -1.73 0.22
C TYR A 112 -9.94 -0.65 1.17
N THR A 113 -11.25 -0.63 1.45
CA THR A 113 -11.84 0.33 2.41
C THR A 113 -11.29 0.12 3.81
N VAL A 114 -11.26 -1.13 4.28
CA VAL A 114 -10.78 -1.50 5.62
C VAL A 114 -9.27 -1.30 5.73
N ASP A 115 -8.50 -1.69 4.71
CA ASP A 115 -7.06 -1.47 4.64
C ASP A 115 -6.69 0.01 4.70
N HIS A 116 -7.43 0.85 3.97
CA HIS A 116 -7.20 2.30 3.99
C HIS A 116 -7.51 2.89 5.37
N ALA A 117 -8.65 2.53 5.96
CA ALA A 117 -9.01 2.98 7.31
C ALA A 117 -7.99 2.52 8.36
N GLY A 118 -7.54 1.26 8.27
CA GLY A 118 -6.52 0.70 9.14
C GLY A 118 -5.17 1.39 8.98
N SER A 119 -4.75 1.65 7.73
CA SER A 119 -3.54 2.41 7.40
C SER A 119 -3.58 3.81 8.02
N THR A 120 -4.68 4.54 7.82
CA THR A 120 -4.87 5.88 8.39
C THR A 120 -4.84 5.87 9.90
N ALA A 121 -5.59 4.97 10.54
CA ALA A 121 -5.59 4.84 12.00
C ALA A 121 -4.18 4.53 12.55
N MET A 122 -3.44 3.66 11.86
CA MET A 122 -2.08 3.29 12.24
C MET A 122 -1.10 4.44 12.07
N ARG A 123 -1.20 5.19 10.96
CA ARG A 123 -0.39 6.41 10.75
C ARG A 123 -0.68 7.45 11.82
N THR A 124 -1.95 7.73 12.13
CA THR A 124 -2.31 8.68 13.19
C THR A 124 -1.78 8.24 14.55
N ALA A 125 -1.96 6.98 14.89
CA ALA A 125 -1.50 6.46 16.17
C ALA A 125 0.03 6.44 16.26
N TYR A 126 0.74 6.27 15.14
CA TYR A 126 2.20 6.23 15.06
C TYR A 126 2.88 7.45 14.44
N ASP A 127 2.22 8.61 14.45
CA ASP A 127 2.78 9.84 13.87
C ASP A 127 4.12 10.26 14.52
N ASP A 128 4.24 10.12 15.84
CA ASP A 128 5.48 10.36 16.60
C ASP A 128 6.65 9.46 16.18
N LEU A 129 6.36 8.27 15.63
CA LEU A 129 7.36 7.36 15.08
C LEU A 129 7.59 7.60 13.58
N ILE A 130 6.51 7.80 12.81
CA ILE A 130 6.54 7.84 11.34
C ILE A 130 7.08 9.18 10.84
N ALA A 131 6.61 10.30 11.40
CA ALA A 131 6.96 11.64 10.90
C ALA A 131 8.47 11.95 10.94
N PRO A 132 9.24 11.54 11.97
CA PRO A 132 10.70 11.70 11.96
C PRO A 132 11.39 10.93 10.82
N PHE A 133 10.93 9.72 10.52
CA PHE A 133 11.48 8.93 9.42
C PHE A 133 11.14 9.51 8.06
N GLU A 134 9.89 9.92 7.85
CA GLU A 134 9.50 10.60 6.61
C GLU A 134 10.34 11.85 6.37
N ARG A 135 10.51 12.70 7.40
CA ARG A 135 11.35 13.89 7.31
C ARG A 135 12.81 13.58 6.96
N ALA A 136 13.37 12.52 7.54
CA ALA A 136 14.77 12.16 7.36
C ALA A 136 15.05 11.40 6.05
N LEU A 137 14.08 10.64 5.55
CA LEU A 137 14.27 9.67 4.46
C LEU A 137 13.59 10.06 3.14
N ILE A 138 12.50 10.84 3.15
CA ILE A 138 11.90 11.34 1.90
C ILE A 138 12.92 12.05 1.01
N PRO A 139 13.84 12.90 1.53
CA PRO A 139 14.85 13.54 0.69
C PRO A 139 15.87 12.59 0.05
N LEU A 140 15.91 11.32 0.47
CA LEU A 140 16.81 10.30 -0.08
C LEU A 140 16.15 9.48 -1.20
N ARG A 141 14.86 9.69 -1.46
CA ARG A 141 14.08 8.92 -2.44
C ARG A 141 14.47 9.27 -3.87
N ARG A 142 14.65 8.26 -4.71
CA ARG A 142 15.15 8.37 -6.08
C ARG A 142 14.63 7.24 -6.96
N ASP A 143 14.95 7.29 -8.25
CA ASP A 143 14.64 6.25 -9.24
C ASP A 143 13.13 5.95 -9.35
N GLY A 144 12.29 6.97 -9.15
CA GLY A 144 10.83 6.84 -9.15
C GLY A 144 10.23 6.47 -7.79
N ALA A 145 11.05 6.29 -6.75
CA ALA A 145 10.54 6.06 -5.40
C ALA A 145 9.61 7.19 -4.94
N ASP A 146 9.86 8.44 -5.35
CA ASP A 146 9.04 9.60 -5.03
C ASP A 146 7.58 9.48 -5.49
N ALA A 147 7.31 8.67 -6.53
CA ALA A 147 5.95 8.37 -6.99
C ALA A 147 5.23 7.29 -6.16
N LEU A 148 5.92 6.63 -5.23
CA LEU A 148 5.33 5.66 -4.31
C LEU A 148 4.94 6.38 -3.01
N ASP A 149 3.79 6.08 -2.43
CA ASP A 149 3.45 6.61 -1.11
C ASP A 149 4.06 5.74 0.00
N PRO A 150 4.77 6.33 1.00
CA PRO A 150 5.11 5.60 2.21
C PRO A 150 3.84 5.06 2.87
N ARG A 151 3.80 3.77 3.15
CA ARG A 151 2.55 3.07 3.48
C ARG A 151 2.62 2.44 4.86
N ALA A 152 1.59 2.67 5.68
CA ALA A 152 1.28 1.78 6.78
C ALA A 152 0.40 0.63 6.26
N LYS A 153 0.97 -0.56 6.05
CA LYS A 153 0.23 -1.72 5.57
C LYS A 153 -0.34 -2.49 6.76
N VAL A 154 -1.65 -2.71 6.78
CA VAL A 154 -2.30 -3.58 7.76
C VAL A 154 -2.31 -5.01 7.21
N TRP A 155 -1.92 -5.98 8.04
CA TRP A 155 -1.87 -7.40 7.70
C TRP A 155 -3.00 -8.18 8.37
N LYS A 156 -3.47 -7.71 9.53
CA LYS A 156 -4.48 -8.40 10.33
C LYS A 156 -5.41 -7.41 11.00
N TRP A 157 -6.69 -7.75 10.95
CA TRP A 157 -7.76 -7.10 11.69
C TRP A 157 -8.49 -8.13 12.55
N GLU A 158 -8.20 -8.15 13.85
CA GLU A 158 -9.07 -8.79 14.85
C GLU A 158 -9.93 -7.73 15.54
N ALA A 159 -10.98 -8.16 16.26
CA ALA A 159 -11.95 -7.26 16.87
C ALA A 159 -11.31 -6.11 17.68
N ASP A 160 -10.17 -6.39 18.33
CA ASP A 160 -9.46 -5.44 19.20
C ASP A 160 -7.97 -5.30 18.86
N LEU A 161 -7.50 -5.84 17.72
CA LEU A 161 -6.08 -5.80 17.37
C LEU A 161 -5.85 -5.60 15.86
N LEU A 162 -5.18 -4.50 15.51
CA LEU A 162 -4.59 -4.31 14.19
C LEU A 162 -3.08 -4.55 14.26
N VAL A 163 -2.57 -5.29 13.28
CA VAL A 163 -1.12 -5.51 13.10
C VAL A 163 -0.72 -5.02 11.72
N GLY A 164 0.34 -4.22 11.65
CA GLY A 164 0.82 -3.63 10.41
C GLY A 164 2.33 -3.40 10.35
N THR A 165 2.79 -2.90 9.21
CA THR A 165 4.16 -2.40 8.98
C THR A 165 4.08 -0.98 8.46
N PHE A 166 5.10 -0.16 8.71
CA PHE A 166 5.30 1.08 7.97
C PHE A 166 6.51 0.92 7.05
N ASP A 167 6.29 1.06 5.75
CA ASP A 167 7.28 0.82 4.70
C ASP A 167 7.54 2.11 3.90
N LEU A 168 8.81 2.42 3.67
CA LEU A 168 9.27 3.56 2.89
C LEU A 168 10.31 3.10 1.85
N TRP A 169 9.97 3.25 0.57
CA TRP A 169 10.84 2.93 -0.57
C TRP A 169 11.82 4.07 -0.83
N LEU A 170 13.11 3.73 -0.95
CA LEU A 170 14.19 4.71 -1.19
C LEU A 170 14.61 4.77 -2.66
N CYS A 171 14.97 3.65 -3.26
CA CYS A 171 15.44 3.59 -4.65
C CYS A 171 15.45 2.15 -5.14
N ASN A 172 15.74 1.95 -6.43
CA ASN A 172 16.11 0.62 -6.93
C ASN A 172 17.44 0.18 -6.30
N ASP A 173 17.57 -1.09 -5.98
CA ASP A 173 18.84 -1.65 -5.53
C ASP A 173 19.79 -1.81 -6.75
N PRO A 174 20.91 -1.08 -6.79
CA PRO A 174 21.84 -1.17 -7.92
C PRO A 174 22.52 -2.53 -8.03
N ASP A 175 22.62 -3.28 -6.93
CA ASP A 175 23.27 -4.59 -6.89
C ASP A 175 22.30 -5.71 -7.28
N ARG A 176 20.99 -5.42 -7.34
CA ARG A 176 19.93 -6.40 -7.56
C ARG A 176 18.84 -5.86 -8.50
N PRO A 177 18.89 -6.21 -9.79
CA PRO A 177 17.89 -5.81 -10.76
C PRO A 177 16.47 -6.12 -10.29
N HIS A 178 15.54 -5.19 -10.52
CA HIS A 178 14.11 -5.31 -10.19
C HIS A 178 13.79 -5.43 -8.69
N THR A 179 14.70 -5.01 -7.82
CA THR A 179 14.45 -4.94 -6.38
C THR A 179 14.58 -3.51 -5.87
N TRP A 180 13.89 -3.21 -4.78
CA TRP A 180 13.89 -1.90 -4.15
C TRP A 180 14.57 -1.97 -2.80
N LEU A 181 15.30 -0.91 -2.45
CA LEU A 181 15.74 -0.66 -1.08
C LEU A 181 14.56 -0.08 -0.29
N VAL A 182 14.11 -0.81 0.72
CA VAL A 182 12.95 -0.45 1.55
C VAL A 182 13.38 -0.32 3.01
N VAL A 183 12.90 0.73 3.67
CA VAL A 183 13.01 0.89 5.12
C VAL A 183 11.67 0.58 5.76
N THR A 184 11.63 -0.46 6.59
CA THR A 184 10.48 -0.78 7.44
C THR A 184 10.73 -0.27 8.85
N VAL A 185 9.73 0.37 9.46
CA VAL A 185 9.80 0.93 10.81
C VAL A 185 8.66 0.40 11.66
N GLY A 186 8.95 0.13 12.93
CA GLY A 186 7.95 -0.31 13.88
C GLY A 186 8.54 -0.60 15.24
N LEU A 187 7.86 -1.46 15.99
CA LEU A 187 8.28 -1.91 17.30
C LEU A 187 9.11 -3.18 17.16
N TRP A 188 10.12 -3.33 18.02
CA TRP A 188 10.76 -4.63 18.21
C TRP A 188 9.77 -5.57 18.88
N THR A 189 9.40 -6.65 18.20
CA THR A 189 8.66 -7.75 18.82
C THR A 189 9.62 -8.87 19.13
N GLU A 190 10.18 -8.84 20.34
CA GLU A 190 10.51 -10.11 20.99
C GLU A 190 9.19 -10.78 21.44
N PRO A 191 9.13 -12.12 21.50
CA PRO A 191 7.88 -12.88 21.59
C PRO A 191 7.07 -12.69 22.90
N GLN A 192 7.43 -11.71 23.73
CA GLN A 192 6.85 -11.48 25.06
C GLN A 192 5.66 -10.51 25.05
N LEU A 193 5.31 -9.91 23.91
CA LEU A 193 4.19 -8.95 23.82
C LEU A 193 2.80 -9.59 23.97
N PHE A 194 2.71 -10.91 23.81
CA PHE A 194 1.52 -11.69 24.10
C PHE A 194 2.01 -12.95 24.80
N ASP A 195 1.36 -13.39 25.88
CA ASP A 195 1.72 -14.60 26.65
C ASP A 195 1.66 -15.93 25.83
N GLU A 196 1.51 -15.82 24.50
CA GLU A 196 1.56 -16.86 23.49
C GLU A 196 2.45 -16.35 22.35
N GLU A 197 3.43 -17.15 21.89
CA GLU A 197 4.40 -16.76 20.85
C GLU A 197 3.73 -16.08 19.63
N PRO A 198 3.84 -14.74 19.50
CA PRO A 198 3.13 -13.98 18.48
C PRO A 198 3.57 -14.38 17.06
N ALA A 199 4.85 -14.75 16.92
CA ALA A 199 5.44 -15.16 15.65
C ALA A 199 4.79 -16.44 15.07
N ALA A 200 4.34 -17.37 15.92
CA ALA A 200 3.71 -18.62 15.47
C ALA A 200 2.32 -18.36 14.86
N ARG A 201 1.56 -17.38 15.38
CA ARG A 201 0.26 -16.99 14.84
C ARG A 201 0.35 -16.07 13.63
N LEU A 202 1.46 -15.33 13.49
CA LEU A 202 1.70 -14.47 12.33
C LEU A 202 2.26 -15.23 11.12
N GLY A 203 2.76 -16.46 11.29
CA GLY A 203 3.27 -17.29 10.20
C GLY A 203 2.23 -17.68 9.14
N HIS A 204 0.93 -17.61 9.46
CA HIS A 204 -0.17 -17.78 8.48
C HIS A 204 -0.41 -16.53 7.61
N PHE A 205 0.20 -15.40 7.96
CA PHE A 205 0.10 -14.12 7.23
C PHE A 205 1.42 -13.77 6.52
N ASP A 206 2.26 -14.76 6.22
CA ASP A 206 3.58 -14.60 5.60
C ASP A 206 4.55 -13.66 6.36
N PHE A 207 4.37 -13.51 7.68
CA PHE A 207 5.26 -12.72 8.51
C PHE A 207 6.63 -13.38 8.65
N THR A 208 7.68 -12.61 8.40
CA THR A 208 9.07 -13.01 8.65
C THR A 208 9.46 -12.60 10.08
N PRO A 209 9.90 -13.54 10.94
CA PRO A 209 10.42 -13.20 12.26
C PRO A 209 11.48 -12.09 12.19
N HIS A 210 11.54 -11.24 13.23
CA HIS A 210 12.48 -10.11 13.33
C HIS A 210 12.21 -8.94 12.38
N HIS A 211 11.00 -8.81 11.84
CA HIS A 211 10.55 -7.59 11.19
C HIS A 211 9.88 -6.63 12.18
N PRO A 212 10.11 -5.30 12.04
CA PRO A 212 9.40 -4.31 12.84
C PRO A 212 7.89 -4.37 12.58
N LEU A 213 7.07 -4.24 13.63
CA LEU A 213 5.61 -4.26 13.54
C LEU A 213 4.97 -3.09 14.27
N LEU A 214 3.84 -2.63 13.76
CA LEU A 214 2.96 -1.67 14.39
C LEU A 214 1.72 -2.38 14.92
N PHE A 215 1.22 -1.93 16.08
CA PHE A 215 0.07 -2.53 16.76
C PHE A 215 -0.94 -1.47 17.16
N LEU A 216 -2.23 -1.74 16.93
CA LEU A 216 -3.32 -0.96 17.52
C LEU A 216 -4.25 -1.86 18.33
N PRO A 217 -4.49 -1.56 19.62
CA PRO A 217 -3.93 -0.45 20.39
C PRO A 217 -2.43 -0.60 20.60
N ARG A 218 -1.75 0.53 20.86
CA ARG A 218 -0.31 0.53 21.15
C ARG A 218 -0.01 -0.31 22.40
N PRO A 219 1.07 -1.11 22.40
CA PRO A 219 1.45 -1.88 23.57
C PRO A 219 1.84 -0.96 24.75
N PRO A 220 1.51 -1.33 25.99
CA PRO A 220 1.92 -0.58 27.16
C PRO A 220 3.40 -0.82 27.51
N GLY A 221 4.11 0.22 27.96
CA GLY A 221 5.47 0.12 28.48
C GLY A 221 6.51 0.95 27.70
N PRO A 222 7.79 0.92 28.12
CA PRO A 222 8.85 1.51 27.33
C PRO A 222 8.97 0.75 26.01
N VAL A 223 8.89 1.48 24.90
CA VAL A 223 8.87 0.91 23.56
C VAL A 223 10.23 1.08 22.91
N THR A 224 10.86 -0.03 22.54
CA THR A 224 12.03 -0.01 21.66
C THR A 224 11.55 0.02 20.21
N PHE A 225 11.84 1.11 19.53
CA PHE A 225 11.58 1.25 18.10
C PHE A 225 12.70 0.60 17.30
N THR A 226 12.33 0.02 16.17
CA THR A 226 13.23 -0.66 15.25
C THR A 226 13.01 -0.13 13.84
N ALA A 227 14.11 0.16 13.17
CA ALA A 227 14.14 0.35 11.73
C ALA A 227 14.96 -0.76 11.10
N ARG A 228 14.49 -1.26 9.96
CA ARG A 228 15.16 -2.29 9.18
C ARG A 228 15.20 -1.84 7.73
N ALA A 229 16.39 -1.81 7.14
CA ALA A 229 16.57 -1.57 5.71
C ALA A 229 16.97 -2.87 5.03
N GLU A 230 16.28 -3.23 3.95
CA GLU A 230 16.58 -4.41 3.16
C GLU A 230 16.22 -4.22 1.69
N SER A 231 16.88 -4.99 0.84
CA SER A 231 16.53 -5.11 -0.57
C SER A 231 15.48 -6.19 -0.73
N GLY A 232 14.33 -5.83 -1.27
CA GLY A 232 13.22 -6.75 -1.52
C GLY A 232 12.62 -6.57 -2.90
N PRO A 233 11.99 -7.62 -3.46
CA PRO A 233 11.17 -7.45 -4.65
C PRO A 233 10.05 -6.44 -4.36
N PHE A 234 9.57 -5.77 -5.41
CA PHE A 234 8.36 -4.96 -5.31
C PHE A 234 7.21 -5.85 -4.77
N PRO A 235 6.42 -5.40 -3.80
CA PRO A 235 5.26 -6.16 -3.37
C PRO A 235 4.23 -6.14 -4.49
N ASP A 236 4.22 -7.17 -5.32
CA ASP A 236 3.13 -7.40 -6.26
C ASP A 236 1.87 -7.72 -5.46
N LYS A 237 0.79 -6.97 -5.69
CA LYS A 237 -0.38 -6.91 -4.81
C LYS A 237 -1.18 -8.23 -4.73
N SER A 238 -0.92 -9.21 -5.60
CA SER A 238 -1.59 -10.53 -5.59
C SER A 238 -0.69 -11.71 -5.17
N SER A 239 0.60 -11.48 -4.88
CA SER A 239 1.44 -12.58 -4.41
C SER A 239 1.27 -12.79 -2.91
N SER A 240 0.53 -13.85 -2.54
CA SER A 240 0.95 -14.63 -1.36
C SER A 240 2.46 -14.81 -1.51
N ARG A 241 3.26 -14.46 -0.51
CA ARG A 241 4.71 -14.64 -0.61
C ARG A 241 4.94 -16.14 -0.65
N THR A 242 4.94 -16.72 -1.85
CA THR A 242 5.46 -18.07 -2.05
C THR A 242 6.86 -18.01 -1.47
N LYS A 243 7.10 -18.80 -0.41
CA LYS A 243 8.40 -18.94 0.25
C LYS A 243 9.43 -19.33 -0.80
N ALA A 244 9.98 -18.35 -1.50
CA ALA A 244 11.27 -18.46 -2.12
C ALA A 244 12.27 -18.33 -0.96
N ALA A 245 12.53 -19.46 -0.32
CA ALA A 245 13.80 -19.64 0.36
C ALA A 245 14.86 -19.52 -0.73
N ASP A 246 15.41 -18.32 -0.92
CA ASP A 246 16.76 -18.04 -1.45
C ASP A 246 16.91 -16.56 -1.80
N ALA A 247 17.37 -15.78 -0.82
CA ALA A 247 18.41 -14.76 -0.95
C ALA A 247 18.43 -13.96 0.36
N ILE A 248 19.39 -14.24 1.24
CA ILE A 248 19.71 -13.33 2.34
C ILE A 248 20.19 -12.02 1.70
N ALA A 249 19.28 -11.07 1.52
CA ALA A 249 19.66 -9.67 1.39
C ALA A 249 20.36 -9.27 2.69
N ALA A 250 21.44 -8.48 2.59
CA ALA A 250 22.03 -7.87 3.76
C ALA A 250 20.98 -6.92 4.36
N ALA A 251 20.34 -7.33 5.45
CA ALA A 251 19.42 -6.50 6.18
C ALA A 251 20.19 -5.74 7.25
N HIS A 252 20.02 -4.42 7.28
CA HIS A 252 20.59 -3.56 8.30
C HIS A 252 19.51 -3.15 9.28
N GLN A 253 19.79 -3.24 10.57
CA GLN A 253 18.80 -3.00 11.62
C GLN A 253 19.34 -2.06 12.69
N TRP A 254 18.49 -1.13 13.11
CA TRP A 254 18.77 -0.14 14.14
C TRP A 254 17.66 -0.12 15.17
N THR A 255 18.01 0.12 16.44
CA THR A 255 17.03 0.22 17.53
C THR A 255 17.28 1.42 18.44
N ALA A 256 16.23 2.12 18.86
CA ALA A 256 16.32 3.18 19.86
C ALA A 256 14.97 3.40 20.56
N ASN A 257 14.99 4.08 21.70
CA ASN A 257 13.78 4.45 22.44
C ASN A 257 13.22 5.82 22.02
N ASP A 258 14.01 6.61 21.27
CA ASP A 258 13.60 7.89 20.71
C ASP A 258 13.52 7.78 19.17
N PRO A 259 12.33 7.95 18.57
CA PRO A 259 12.15 7.88 17.12
C PRO A 259 12.98 8.88 16.33
N ALA A 260 13.20 10.10 16.83
CA ALA A 260 13.97 11.12 16.12
C ALA A 260 15.45 10.75 16.06
N VAL A 261 16.01 10.29 17.19
CA VAL A 261 17.39 9.79 17.25
C VAL A 261 17.56 8.57 16.34
N LEU A 262 16.57 7.69 16.30
CA LEU A 262 16.60 6.53 15.41
C LEU A 262 16.60 6.94 13.94
N ALA A 263 15.69 7.84 13.54
CA ALA A 263 15.57 8.31 12.16
C ALA A 263 16.85 9.02 11.69
N GLU A 264 17.43 9.89 12.52
CA GLU A 264 18.69 10.59 12.20
C GLU A 264 19.84 9.61 12.00
N ARG A 265 19.99 8.63 12.91
CA ARG A 265 21.04 7.61 12.79
C ARG A 265 20.85 6.75 11.55
N VAL A 266 19.62 6.30 11.28
CA VAL A 266 19.30 5.52 10.07
C VAL A 266 19.64 6.33 8.83
N ALA A 267 19.19 7.58 8.73
CA ALA A 267 19.50 8.42 7.58
C ALA A 267 21.00 8.70 7.40
N HIS A 268 21.77 8.80 8.48
CA HIS A 268 23.22 8.92 8.43
C HIS A 268 23.86 7.63 7.89
N ASP A 269 23.55 6.48 8.50
CA ASP A 269 24.14 5.20 8.18
C ASP A 269 23.77 4.74 6.76
N LEU A 270 22.53 4.98 6.32
CA LEU A 270 22.09 4.67 4.95
C LEU A 270 22.93 5.37 3.90
N LYS A 271 23.35 6.62 4.13
CA LYS A 271 24.22 7.35 3.20
C LYS A 271 25.64 6.77 3.14
N LEU A 272 26.09 6.13 4.23
CA LEU A 272 27.39 5.47 4.28
C LEU A 272 27.35 4.08 3.64
N LEU A 273 26.28 3.33 3.89
CA LEU A 273 26.06 1.98 3.37
C LEU A 273 25.72 2.01 1.87
N TRP A 274 24.93 3.00 1.44
CA TRP A 274 24.50 3.18 0.06
C TRP A 274 24.78 4.61 -0.43
N PRO A 275 26.05 4.93 -0.76
CA PRO A 275 26.45 6.28 -1.16
C PRO A 275 25.71 6.86 -2.36
N HIS A 276 25.17 6.01 -3.24
CA HIS A 276 24.41 6.42 -4.42
C HIS A 276 23.09 7.14 -4.07
N LEU A 277 22.56 6.97 -2.84
CA LEU A 277 21.45 7.77 -2.30
C LEU A 277 21.78 9.27 -2.21
N THR A 278 23.07 9.64 -2.31
CA THR A 278 23.55 11.03 -2.23
C THR A 278 24.18 11.56 -3.53
N GLY A 279 24.21 10.77 -4.61
CA GLY A 279 24.74 11.18 -5.91
C GLY A 279 24.04 12.40 -6.54
N PRO A 280 24.61 13.04 -7.58
CA PRO A 280 24.04 14.27 -8.13
C PRO A 280 22.65 14.05 -8.73
N GLU A 281 21.75 15.02 -8.55
CA GLU A 281 20.49 15.11 -9.31
C GLU A 281 20.83 15.05 -10.80
N ARG A 282 20.18 14.14 -11.54
CA ARG A 282 20.28 14.14 -13.00
C ARG A 282 19.59 15.42 -13.50
N SER A 283 20.41 16.36 -13.95
CA SER A 283 20.06 17.53 -14.76
C SER A 283 19.34 17.15 -16.05
#